data_AF-A0AAW9SHN1-F1
#
_entry.id   AF-A0AAW9SHN1-F1
#
_cell.length_a   1.000
_cell.length_b   1.000
_cell.length_c   1.000
_cell.angle_alpha   90.00
_cell.angle_beta   90.00
_cell.angle_gamma   90.00
#
_symmetry.space_group_name_H-M   'P 1'
#
loop_
_entity.id
_entity.type
_entity.pdbx_description
1 polymer ?
#
loop_
_entity_poly.entity_id
_entity_poly.type
_entity_poly.pdbx_seq_one_letter_code
_entity_poly.pdbx_strand_id
1 'polypeptide(L)'
;MAISKKNKNRALVDGKEYLWWVFDEVDQTEFDGIQIKAVCSDQSHFFKYGLQQQETDRKLVIALNNYSKLVHLSSPPRFENDDGIITKSGIIRMIKWCKSGDHQIQYALDEMNNDLTTENHC
;
A
#
# COMPACT_ATOMS: atom_id res chain seq x y z
N MET A 1 -10.47 14.98 3.96
CA MET A 1 -10.27 14.30 5.26
C MET A 1 -9.04 14.90 5.93
N ALA A 2 -9.05 15.16 7.24
CA ALA A 2 -7.87 15.65 7.96
C ALA A 2 -7.14 14.46 8.62
N ILE A 3 -5.92 14.16 8.19
CA ILE A 3 -5.11 13.09 8.78
C ILE A 3 -4.40 13.65 10.02
N SER A 4 -4.87 13.27 11.22
CA SER A 4 -4.18 13.61 12.47
C SER A 4 -2.76 13.05 12.47
N LYS A 5 -1.76 13.86 12.83
CA LYS A 5 -0.35 13.43 12.92
C LYS A 5 -0.03 12.62 14.19
N LYS A 6 -0.96 12.56 15.14
CA LYS A 6 -0.73 11.93 16.45
C LYS A 6 -0.51 10.42 16.28
N ASN A 7 0.52 9.88 16.94
CA ASN A 7 0.91 8.46 16.94
C ASN A 7 1.26 7.87 15.55
N LYS A 8 1.64 8.72 14.59
CA LYS A 8 2.08 8.28 13.26
C LYS A 8 3.57 8.49 13.09
N ASN A 9 4.21 7.47 12.52
CA ASN A 9 5.59 7.52 12.13
C ASN A 9 5.76 8.31 10.81
N ARG A 10 6.97 8.79 10.56
CA ARG A 10 7.29 9.57 9.36
C ARG A 10 8.39 8.92 8.54
N ALA A 11 8.24 8.96 7.22
CA ALA A 11 9.26 8.56 6.26
C ALA A 11 9.40 9.63 5.18
N LEU A 12 10.63 9.86 4.70
CA LEU A 12 10.91 10.75 3.58
C LEU A 12 11.35 9.88 2.40
N VAL A 13 10.60 9.94 1.30
CA VAL A 13 10.88 9.17 0.08
C VAL A 13 10.77 10.08 -1.12
N ASP A 14 11.85 10.24 -1.88
CA ASP A 14 11.96 11.10 -3.06
C ASP A 14 11.49 12.54 -2.81
N GLY A 15 11.90 13.13 -1.69
CA GLY A 15 11.52 14.49 -1.31
C GLY A 15 10.07 14.65 -0.81
N LYS A 16 9.27 13.58 -0.79
CA LYS A 16 7.91 13.59 -0.23
C LYS A 16 7.88 12.98 1.17
N GLU A 17 7.18 13.64 2.09
CA GLU A 17 6.93 13.12 3.43
C GLU A 17 5.73 12.16 3.38
N TYR A 18 5.85 11.04 4.09
CA TYR A 18 4.80 10.05 4.29
C TYR A 18 4.55 9.86 5.78
N LEU A 19 3.28 9.83 6.16
CA LEU A 19 2.83 9.44 7.49
C LEU A 19 2.38 7.98 7.46
N TRP A 20 2.90 7.14 8.34
CA TRP A 20 2.54 5.73 8.38
C TRP A 20 2.29 5.21 9.79
N TRP A 21 1.46 4.19 9.89
CA TRP A 21 1.14 3.53 11.14
C TRP A 21 0.76 2.06 10.91
N VAL A 22 0.88 1.28 11.97
CA VAL A 22 0.42 -0.10 12.05
C VAL A 22 -0.88 -0.12 12.85
N PHE A 23 -1.82 -0.95 12.44
CA PHE A 23 -3.08 -1.18 13.14
C PHE A 23 -3.51 -2.63 12.93
N ASP A 24 -4.35 -3.13 13.81
CA ASP A 24 -4.93 -4.47 13.73
C ASP A 24 -6.41 -4.33 13.41
N GLU A 25 -6.85 -4.96 12.33
CA GLU A 25 -8.24 -4.90 11.89
C GLU A 25 -8.63 -6.26 11.29
N VAL A 26 -9.73 -6.81 11.80
CA VAL A 26 -10.28 -8.10 11.40
C VAL A 26 -11.58 -7.92 10.63
N ASP A 27 -12.03 -8.98 9.95
CA ASP A 27 -13.26 -9.03 9.15
C ASP A 27 -13.25 -8.11 7.92
N GLN A 28 -12.07 -7.88 7.33
CA GLN A 28 -11.92 -7.05 6.14
C GLN A 28 -11.75 -7.90 4.87
N THR A 29 -12.29 -7.40 3.75
CA THR A 29 -12.18 -8.05 2.44
C THR A 29 -10.75 -8.00 1.89
N GLU A 30 -10.01 -6.90 2.12
CA GLU A 30 -8.66 -6.75 1.59
C GLU A 30 -7.57 -7.44 2.41
N PHE A 31 -7.45 -7.16 3.70
CA PHE A 31 -6.39 -7.72 4.56
C PHE A 31 -6.98 -8.02 5.94
N ASP A 32 -6.81 -9.23 6.42
CA ASP A 32 -7.25 -9.62 7.77
C ASP A 32 -6.04 -9.59 8.72
N GLY A 33 -6.19 -8.99 9.90
CA GLY A 33 -5.16 -8.88 10.93
C GLY A 33 -4.30 -7.61 10.86
N ILE A 34 -2.98 -7.74 11.11
CA ILE A 34 -2.07 -6.61 11.27
C ILE A 34 -1.74 -5.96 9.92
N GLN A 35 -1.98 -4.66 9.82
CA GLN A 35 -1.87 -3.89 8.59
C GLN A 35 -1.05 -2.61 8.76
N ILE A 36 -0.46 -2.19 7.65
CA ILE A 36 0.18 -0.89 7.49
C ILE A 36 -0.69 -0.01 6.62
N LYS A 37 -0.82 1.25 7.04
CA LYS A 37 -1.24 2.34 6.15
C LYS A 37 -0.16 3.41 6.09
N ALA A 38 0.28 3.74 4.88
CA ALA A 38 1.23 4.83 4.63
C ALA A 38 0.58 5.85 3.69
N VAL A 39 0.56 7.12 4.09
CA VAL A 39 -0.13 8.19 3.35
C VAL A 39 0.87 9.28 3.01
N CYS A 40 0.88 9.72 1.75
CA CYS A 40 1.66 10.89 1.37
C CYS A 40 1.11 12.13 2.10
N SER A 41 1.97 13.01 2.61
CA SER A 41 1.55 14.19 3.37
C SER A 41 0.70 15.18 2.53
N ASP A 42 0.85 15.15 1.20
CA ASP A 42 0.00 15.89 0.25
C ASP A 42 -1.36 15.21 -0.01
N GLN A 43 -1.61 14.04 0.57
CA GLN A 43 -2.81 13.20 0.42
C GLN A 43 -3.12 12.76 -1.02
N SER A 44 -2.16 12.89 -1.94
CA SER A 44 -2.34 12.48 -3.35
C SER A 44 -2.57 10.97 -3.50
N HIS A 45 -1.96 10.17 -2.62
CA HIS A 45 -2.05 8.72 -2.63
C HIS A 45 -1.71 8.13 -1.26
N PHE A 46 -2.11 6.89 -1.06
CA PHE A 46 -1.75 6.09 0.10
C PHE A 46 -1.57 4.62 -0.28
N PHE A 47 -0.88 3.89 0.61
CA PHE A 47 -0.52 2.50 0.46
C PHE A 47 -1.13 1.70 1.62
N LYS A 48 -1.66 0.52 1.31
CA LYS A 48 -2.07 -0.49 2.29
C LYS A 48 -1.31 -1.79 2.05
N TYR A 49 -0.89 -2.42 3.13
CA TYR A 49 -0.18 -3.70 3.10
C TYR A 49 -0.44 -4.47 4.39
N GLY A 50 -0.87 -5.74 4.28
CA GLY A 50 -0.95 -6.65 5.42
C GLY A 50 0.42 -7.23 5.77
N LEU A 51 0.73 -7.36 7.06
CA LEU A 51 1.95 -8.03 7.51
C LEU A 51 1.77 -9.55 7.48
N GLN A 52 2.89 -10.29 7.40
CA GLN A 52 2.93 -11.76 7.50
C GLN A 52 2.04 -12.47 6.47
N GLN A 53 1.83 -11.84 5.31
CA GLN A 53 1.13 -12.43 4.19
C GLN A 53 1.91 -13.63 3.63
N GLN A 54 1.17 -14.66 3.22
CA GLN A 54 1.72 -15.81 2.50
C GLN A 54 2.42 -15.36 1.23
N GLU A 55 3.56 -15.97 0.92
CA GLU A 55 4.40 -15.56 -0.21
C GLU A 55 3.68 -15.63 -1.56
N THR A 56 2.84 -16.64 -1.75
CA THR A 56 2.10 -16.92 -2.99
C THR A 56 0.97 -15.92 -3.27
N ASP A 57 0.42 -15.30 -2.24
CA ASP A 57 -0.78 -14.46 -2.32
C ASP A 57 -0.54 -13.05 -1.79
N ARG A 58 0.73 -12.68 -1.63
CA ARG A 58 1.08 -11.36 -1.12
C ARG A 58 0.57 -10.30 -2.08
N LYS A 59 -0.08 -9.29 -1.53
CA LYS A 59 -0.60 -8.15 -2.26
C LYS A 59 -0.33 -6.84 -1.54
N LEU A 60 -0.31 -5.77 -2.32
CA LEU A 60 -0.20 -4.41 -1.84
C LEU A 60 -1.21 -3.56 -2.58
N VAL A 61 -1.89 -2.65 -1.87
CA VAL A 61 -2.87 -1.77 -2.50
C VAL A 61 -2.30 -0.35 -2.54
N ILE A 62 -2.25 0.23 -3.73
CA ILE A 62 -2.07 1.65 -3.94
C ILE A 62 -3.44 2.26 -4.14
N ALA A 63 -3.71 3.34 -3.46
CA ALA A 63 -4.95 4.04 -3.64
C ALA A 63 -4.68 5.51 -3.93
N LEU A 64 -5.30 5.97 -4.99
CA LEU A 64 -5.07 7.24 -5.64
C LEU A 64 -6.34 8.09 -5.50
N ASN A 65 -6.21 9.40 -5.72
CA ASN A 65 -7.35 10.30 -5.89
C ASN A 65 -8.40 10.18 -4.76
N ASN A 66 -7.97 10.20 -3.50
CA ASN A 66 -8.85 10.07 -2.33
C ASN A 66 -9.72 8.80 -2.33
N TYR A 67 -9.15 7.63 -2.63
CA TYR A 67 -9.85 6.34 -2.73
C TYR A 67 -10.67 6.14 -4.01
N SER A 68 -10.76 7.11 -4.91
CA SER A 68 -11.52 6.92 -6.16
C SER A 68 -10.90 5.91 -7.11
N LYS A 69 -9.61 5.58 -6.93
CA LYS A 69 -8.93 4.52 -7.68
C LYS A 69 -8.08 3.67 -6.76
N LEU A 70 -8.31 2.35 -6.78
CA LEU A 70 -7.55 1.34 -6.05
C LEU A 70 -6.80 0.48 -7.07
N VAL A 71 -5.50 0.31 -6.87
CA VAL A 71 -4.64 -0.52 -7.72
C VAL A 71 -4.06 -1.60 -6.82
N HIS A 72 -4.44 -2.85 -7.09
CA HIS A 72 -3.95 -4.01 -6.37
C HIS A 72 -2.74 -4.57 -7.09
N LEU A 73 -1.60 -4.55 -6.43
CA LEU A 73 -0.34 -5.07 -6.94
C LEU A 73 -0.12 -6.48 -6.40
N SER A 74 0.21 -7.41 -7.29
CA SER A 74 0.51 -8.80 -6.94
C SER A 74 1.99 -9.01 -6.63
N SER A 75 2.27 -9.99 -5.79
CA SER A 75 3.61 -10.53 -5.52
C SER A 75 4.67 -9.48 -5.10
N PRO A 76 4.37 -8.52 -4.20
CA PRO A 76 5.42 -7.67 -3.65
C PRO A 76 6.41 -8.51 -2.82
N PRO A 77 7.65 -8.03 -2.63
CA PRO A 77 8.57 -8.64 -1.67
C PRO A 77 8.07 -8.42 -0.23
N ARG A 78 8.53 -9.26 0.71
CA ARG A 78 8.20 -9.12 2.14
C ARG A 78 8.89 -7.90 2.73
N PHE A 79 8.17 -6.88 3.19
CA PHE A 79 8.78 -5.63 3.68
C PHE A 79 9.13 -5.63 5.17
N GLU A 80 8.52 -6.53 5.93
CA GLU A 80 8.80 -6.80 7.33
C GLU A 80 10.02 -7.74 7.53
N ASN A 81 10.61 -7.69 8.72
CA ASN A 81 11.69 -8.61 9.12
C ASN A 81 11.15 -10.03 9.42
N ASP A 82 12.04 -10.96 9.78
CA ASP A 82 11.66 -12.34 10.10
C ASP A 82 10.73 -12.45 11.32
N ASP A 83 10.77 -11.47 12.22
CA ASP A 83 9.86 -11.39 13.38
C ASP A 83 8.47 -10.82 13.02
N GLY A 84 8.22 -10.49 11.76
CA GLY A 84 6.97 -9.86 11.32
C GLY A 84 6.86 -8.37 11.65
N ILE A 85 7.95 -7.72 12.08
CA ILE A 85 7.99 -6.32 12.47
C ILE A 85 8.35 -5.46 11.25
N ILE A 86 7.51 -4.47 10.96
CA ILE A 86 7.82 -3.45 9.96
C ILE A 86 8.66 -2.32 10.58
N THR A 87 9.74 -1.98 9.89
CA THR A 87 10.61 -0.87 10.25
C THR A 87 10.45 0.30 9.27
N LYS A 88 11.00 1.46 9.62
CA LYS A 88 11.04 2.63 8.73
C LYS A 88 11.74 2.31 7.39
N SER A 89 12.81 1.50 7.40
CA SER A 89 13.48 1.09 6.16
C SER A 89 12.58 0.18 5.31
N GLY A 90 11.82 -0.73 5.94
CA GLY A 90 10.80 -1.54 5.26
C GLY A 90 9.75 -0.68 4.56
N ILE A 91 9.23 0.35 5.23
CA ILE A 91 8.28 1.32 4.65
C ILE A 91 8.88 2.08 3.47
N ILE A 92 10.12 2.56 3.59
CA ILE A 92 10.79 3.26 2.48
C ILE A 92 10.95 2.31 1.29
N ARG A 93 11.34 1.05 1.53
CA ARG A 93 11.48 0.03 0.48
C ARG A 93 10.14 -0.28 -0.18
N MET A 94 9.07 -0.37 0.61
CA MET A 94 7.70 -0.55 0.11
C MET A 94 7.30 0.58 -0.83
N ILE A 95 7.42 1.83 -0.40
CA ILE A 95 7.03 3.00 -1.21
C ILE A 95 7.88 3.07 -2.50
N LYS A 96 9.18 2.81 -2.41
CA LYS A 96 10.05 2.78 -3.59
C LYS A 96 9.67 1.66 -4.56
N TRP A 97 9.38 0.47 -4.05
CA TRP A 97 8.96 -0.67 -4.87
C TRP A 97 7.67 -0.33 -5.64
N CYS A 98 6.66 0.25 -4.97
CA CYS A 98 5.42 0.70 -5.62
C CYS A 98 5.65 1.72 -6.76
N LYS A 99 6.73 2.51 -6.68
CA LYS A 99 7.08 3.53 -7.67
C LYS A 99 8.00 3.01 -8.80
N SER A 100 8.58 1.83 -8.65
CA SER A 100 9.58 1.31 -9.60
C SER A 100 9.01 0.95 -10.97
N GLY A 101 7.69 0.75 -11.09
CA GLY A 101 7.02 0.39 -12.35
C GLY A 101 7.17 -1.08 -12.75
N ASP A 102 8.12 -1.80 -12.16
CA ASP A 102 8.39 -3.22 -12.41
C ASP A 102 7.52 -4.15 -11.55
N HIS A 103 6.21 -3.88 -11.47
CA HIS A 103 5.28 -4.70 -10.72
C HIS A 103 4.04 -5.04 -11.55
N GLN A 104 3.44 -6.19 -11.24
CA GLN A 104 2.23 -6.64 -11.89
C GLN A 104 1.00 -6.08 -11.18
N ILE A 105 0.11 -5.47 -11.96
CA ILE A 105 -1.21 -5.06 -11.50
C ILE A 105 -2.11 -6.30 -11.55
N GLN A 106 -2.63 -6.71 -10.39
CA GLN A 106 -3.59 -7.81 -10.30
C GLN A 106 -4.96 -7.37 -10.82
N TYR A 107 -5.43 -6.22 -10.35
CA TYR A 107 -6.60 -5.51 -10.86
C TYR A 107 -6.61 -4.07 -10.35
N ALA A 108 -7.41 -3.22 -10.98
CA ALA A 108 -7.69 -1.88 -10.51
C ALA A 108 -9.20 -1.65 -10.43
N LEU A 109 -9.65 -0.99 -9.37
CA LEU A 109 -11.03 -0.52 -9.21
C LEU A 109 -11.01 1.00 -9.37
N ASP A 110 -11.83 1.52 -10.26
CA ASP A 110 -12.02 2.96 -10.44
C ASP A 110 -13.50 3.26 -10.18
N GLU A 111 -13.80 4.14 -9.22
CA GLU A 111 -15.17 4.53 -8.91
C GLU A 111 -15.89 5.14 -10.13
N MET A 112 -15.15 5.64 -11.13
CA MET A 112 -15.72 6.13 -12.39
C MET A 112 -15.82 5.07 -13.49
N ASN A 113 -15.12 3.93 -13.38
CA ASN A 113 -15.14 2.86 -14.37
C ASN A 113 -14.85 1.51 -13.70
N ASN A 114 -15.90 0.74 -13.42
CA ASN A 114 -15.79 -0.68 -13.03
C ASN A 114 -15.40 -1.57 -14.23
N ASP A 115 -14.46 -1.14 -15.06
CA ASP A 115 -14.01 -1.90 -16.22
C ASP A 115 -12.83 -2.79 -15.80
N LEU A 116 -13.10 -4.08 -15.67
CA LEU A 116 -12.16 -5.13 -15.24
C LEU A 116 -11.15 -5.55 -16.32
N THR A 117 -10.93 -4.72 -17.35
CA THR A 117 -10.09 -5.05 -18.50
C THR A 117 -9.11 -3.93 -18.80
N THR A 118 -7.96 -3.94 -18.12
CA THR A 118 -6.75 -3.45 -18.78
C THR A 118 -6.21 -4.59 -19.62
N GLU A 119 -6.71 -4.69 -20.85
CA GLU A 119 -6.09 -5.52 -21.87
C GLU A 119 -4.62 -5.11 -22.01
N ASN A 120 -3.74 -6.07 -21.79
CA ASN A 120 -2.33 -5.98 -22.13
C ASN A 120 -2.22 -5.78 -23.64
N HIS A 121 -1.93 -4.55 -24.07
CA HIS A 121 -1.38 -4.32 -25.41
C HIS A 121 0.14 -4.15 -25.30
N CYS A 122 0.85 -5.23 -25.65
CA CYS A 122 2.16 -5.14 -26.26
C CYS A 122 2.01 -4.68 -27.72
#